data_AF-A0A090V9R3-F1
#
_entry.id   AF-A0A090V9R3-F1
#
_cell.length_a   1.000
_cell.length_b   1.000
_cell.length_c   1.000
_cell.angle_alpha   90.00
_cell.angle_beta   90.00
_cell.angle_gamma   90.00
#
_symmetry.space_group_name_H-M   'P 1'
#
loop_
_entity.id
_entity.type
_entity.pdbx_description
1 polymer ?
#
loop_
_entity_poly.entity_id
_entity_poly.type
_entity_poly.pdbx_seq_one_letter_code
_entity_poly.pdbx_strand_id
1 'polypeptide(L)'
;MPNKENLDIVKQDRSSLSILNCKYNVVNMVPIDYAVLGYLQTNTVDFMALFVRHEGFLEHLFSKGNTKINISKLPKPILVLHN
;
A
#
# COMPACT_ATOMS: atom_id res chain seq x y z
N MET A 1 11.12 -8.23 15.14
CA MET A 1 12.24 -8.13 14.19
C MET A 1 11.67 -7.91 12.80
N PRO A 2 12.21 -7.00 11.97
CA PRO A 2 11.69 -6.85 10.61
C PRO A 2 12.07 -8.12 9.82
N ASN A 3 11.05 -8.70 9.19
CA ASN A 3 11.15 -9.94 8.44
C ASN A 3 12.05 -9.73 7.22
N LYS A 4 13.05 -10.61 6.98
CA LYS A 4 13.98 -10.50 5.84
C LYS A 4 13.34 -10.83 4.49
N GLU A 5 12.06 -11.20 4.49
CA GLU A 5 11.34 -11.80 3.35
C GLU A 5 11.15 -10.89 2.13
N ASN A 6 11.52 -9.60 2.16
CA ASN A 6 11.31 -8.69 1.01
C ASN A 6 12.45 -7.69 0.77
N LEU A 7 13.68 -7.99 1.19
CA LEU A 7 14.80 -7.04 1.13
C LEU A 7 15.11 -6.56 -0.30
N ASP A 8 15.06 -7.46 -1.28
CA ASP A 8 15.38 -7.11 -2.67
C ASP A 8 14.31 -6.21 -3.29
N ILE A 9 13.02 -6.49 -3.03
CA ILE A 9 11.89 -5.66 -3.46
C ILE A 9 12.00 -4.26 -2.84
N VAL A 10 12.25 -4.17 -1.54
CA VAL A 10 12.42 -2.88 -0.84
C VAL A 10 13.58 -2.08 -1.44
N LYS A 11 14.69 -2.74 -1.77
CA LYS A 11 15.84 -2.07 -2.40
C LYS A 11 15.49 -1.55 -3.79
N GLN A 12 14.81 -2.35 -4.60
CA GLN A 12 14.38 -1.97 -5.94
C GLN A 12 13.35 -0.83 -5.91
N ASP A 13 12.37 -0.89 -5.01
CA ASP A 13 11.37 0.17 -4.82
C ASP A 13 12.04 1.49 -4.43
N ARG A 14 12.95 1.45 -3.45
CA ARG A 14 13.70 2.65 -3.02
C ARG A 14 14.52 3.25 -4.16
N SER A 15 15.13 2.42 -4.99
CA SER A 15 15.87 2.88 -6.17
C SER A 15 14.93 3.49 -7.21
N SER A 16 13.77 2.90 -7.43
CA SER A 16 12.80 3.39 -8.44
C SER A 16 12.14 4.70 -8.00
N LEU A 17 11.93 4.85 -6.69
CA LEU A 17 11.34 6.03 -6.08
C LEU A 17 12.36 7.12 -5.75
N SER A 18 13.66 6.89 -5.92
CA SER A 18 14.69 7.88 -5.55
C SER A 18 14.64 9.16 -6.36
N ILE A 19 13.97 9.13 -7.52
CA ILE A 19 13.72 10.31 -8.37
C ILE A 19 12.61 11.20 -7.82
N LEU A 20 11.82 10.70 -6.86
CA LEU A 20 10.73 11.42 -6.22
C LEU A 20 11.15 11.86 -4.82
N ASN A 21 10.79 13.08 -4.44
CA ASN A 21 10.89 13.51 -3.04
C ASN A 21 9.77 12.86 -2.22
N CYS A 22 9.95 11.59 -1.83
CA CYS A 22 8.94 10.82 -1.11
C CYS A 22 9.52 10.07 0.10
N LYS A 23 8.66 9.75 1.06
CA LYS A 23 8.97 8.86 2.18
C LYS A 23 8.43 7.46 1.89
N TYR A 24 9.32 6.48 1.87
CA TYR A 24 8.96 5.08 1.69
C TYR A 24 8.93 4.33 3.03
N ASN A 25 7.78 3.76 3.37
CA ASN A 25 7.54 3.03 4.61
C ASN A 25 7.17 1.57 4.29
N VAL A 26 7.77 0.63 5.01
CA VAL A 26 7.40 -0.79 4.96
C VAL A 26 6.61 -1.12 6.21
N VAL A 27 5.38 -1.57 6.05
CA VAL A 27 4.51 -2.00 7.15
C VAL A 27 4.34 -3.52 7.07
N ASN A 28 4.69 -4.22 8.14
CA ASN A 28 4.65 -5.67 8.20
C ASN A 28 3.66 -6.15 9.27
N MET A 29 2.95 -7.24 9.00
CA MET A 29 2.07 -7.92 9.97
C MET A 29 0.95 -7.03 10.55
N VAL A 30 0.53 -5.99 9.83
CA VAL A 30 -0.60 -5.13 10.19
C VAL A 30 -1.61 -5.17 9.05
N PRO A 31 -2.92 -5.33 9.32
CA PRO A 31 -3.93 -5.25 8.26
C PRO A 31 -3.92 -3.88 7.60
N ILE A 32 -4.09 -3.85 6.27
CA ILE A 32 -3.90 -2.65 5.46
C ILE A 32 -4.76 -1.47 5.91
N ASP A 33 -6.01 -1.72 6.32
CA ASP A 33 -6.92 -0.68 6.84
C ASP A 33 -6.33 0.03 8.08
N TYR A 34 -5.75 -0.72 9.02
CA TYR A 34 -5.13 -0.13 10.22
C TYR A 34 -3.84 0.61 9.89
N ALA A 35 -3.03 0.07 8.98
CA ALA A 35 -1.80 0.72 8.54
C ALA A 35 -2.08 2.08 7.90
N VAL A 36 -3.05 2.14 6.98
CA VAL A 36 -3.45 3.39 6.31
C VAL A 36 -4.06 4.38 7.30
N LEU A 37 -5.02 3.95 8.13
CA LEU A 37 -5.66 4.84 9.11
C LEU A 37 -4.67 5.42 10.11
N GLY A 38 -3.76 4.60 10.66
CA GLY A 38 -2.73 5.07 11.57
C GLY A 38 -1.77 6.08 10.93
N TYR A 39 -1.42 5.86 9.66
CA TYR A 39 -0.59 6.81 8.91
C TYR A 39 -1.30 8.16 8.73
N LEU A 40 -2.58 8.15 8.36
CA LEU A 40 -3.38 9.36 8.18
C LEU A 40 -3.63 10.12 9.50
N GLN A 41 -3.66 9.43 10.63
CA GLN A 41 -3.82 10.06 11.95
C GLN A 41 -2.55 10.77 12.43
N THR A 42 -1.38 10.29 12.02
CA THR A 42 -0.08 10.77 12.51
C THR A 42 0.65 11.67 11.52
N ASN A 43 0.15 11.77 10.29
CA ASN A 43 0.73 12.58 9.22
C ASN A 43 -0.33 13.46 8.57
N THR A 44 0.03 14.69 8.24
CA THR A 44 -0.83 15.60 7.48
C THR A 44 -0.86 15.14 6.03
N VAL A 45 -1.99 14.58 5.60
CA VAL A 45 -2.22 14.09 4.25
C VAL A 45 -3.50 14.74 3.69
N ASP A 46 -3.37 15.41 2.55
CA ASP A 46 -4.47 16.13 1.90
C ASP A 46 -5.30 15.22 0.99
N PHE A 47 -4.66 14.28 0.31
CA PHE A 47 -5.30 13.30 -0.57
C PHE A 47 -4.49 12.00 -0.64
N MET A 48 -5.12 10.95 -1.14
CA MET A 48 -4.48 9.65 -1.36
C MET A 48 -4.60 9.22 -2.82
N ALA A 49 -3.61 8.48 -3.30
CA ALA A 49 -3.68 7.77 -4.57
C ALA A 49 -3.62 6.26 -4.30
N LEU A 50 -4.56 5.51 -4.90
CA LEU A 50 -4.62 4.06 -4.82
C LEU A 50 -4.38 3.49 -6.22
N PHE A 51 -3.29 2.74 -6.38
CA PHE A 51 -2.98 2.00 -7.59
C PHE A 51 -3.56 0.59 -7.48
N VAL A 52 -4.56 0.30 -8.30
CA VAL A 52 -5.22 -1.02 -8.34
C VAL A 52 -4.80 -1.71 -9.63
N ARG A 53 -4.25 -2.92 -9.50
CA ARG A 53 -4.03 -3.81 -10.63
C ARG A 53 -5.16 -4.83 -10.65
N HIS A 54 -5.80 -5.05 -11.80
CA HIS A 54 -6.76 -6.14 -11.94
C HIS A 54 -6.00 -7.47 -11.78
N GLU A 55 -6.23 -8.18 -10.67
CA GLU A 55 -5.79 -9.58 -10.53
C GLU A 55 -6.78 -10.46 -11.32
N GLY A 56 -6.26 -11.42 -12.09
CA GLY A 56 -7.12 -12.37 -12.82
C GLY A 56 -7.99 -13.18 -11.86
N PHE A 57 -9.16 -13.65 -12.31
CA PHE A 57 -10.09 -14.44 -11.48
C PHE A 57 -9.41 -15.63 -10.78
N LEU A 58 -8.42 -16.26 -11.43
CA LEU A 58 -7.65 -17.36 -10.84
C LEU A 58 -6.67 -16.87 -9.76
N GLU A 59 -6.02 -15.72 -9.96
CA GLU A 59 -5.09 -15.12 -8.98
C GLU A 59 -5.82 -14.73 -7.69
N HIS A 60 -7.05 -14.22 -7.81
CA HIS A 60 -7.92 -13.92 -6.68
C HIS A 60 -8.32 -15.16 -5.85
N LEU A 61 -8.43 -16.33 -6.47
CA LEU A 61 -8.81 -17.57 -5.78
C LEU A 61 -7.64 -18.25 -5.07
N PHE A 62 -6.40 -18.02 -5.54
CA PHE A 62 -5.18 -18.59 -4.95
C PHE A 62 -4.41 -17.60 -4.05
N SER A 63 -4.77 -16.32 -4.05
CA SER A 63 -4.24 -15.32 -3.12
C SER A 63 -4.76 -15.57 -1.70
N LYS A 64 -3.88 -15.99 -0.79
CA LYS A 64 -4.17 -16.12 0.65
C LYS A 64 -4.32 -14.77 1.36
N GLY A 65 -4.06 -13.65 0.67
CA GLY A 65 -4.12 -12.30 1.23
C GLY A 65 -5.25 -11.50 0.59
N ASN A 66 -6.31 -11.20 1.35
CA ASN A 66 -7.27 -10.21 0.93
C ASN A 66 -6.60 -8.82 0.96
N THR A 67 -6.04 -8.38 -0.17
CA THR A 67 -5.51 -7.01 -0.39
C THR A 67 -6.64 -5.97 -0.56
N LYS A 68 -7.87 -6.34 -0.19
CA LYS A 68 -9.05 -5.48 -0.28
C LYS A 68 -8.96 -4.38 0.78
N ILE A 69 -8.71 -3.16 0.32
CA ILE A 69 -8.83 -1.96 1.14
C ILE A 69 -10.30 -1.53 1.15
N ASN A 70 -10.86 -1.25 2.32
CA ASN A 70 -12.18 -0.68 2.40
C ASN A 70 -12.13 0.85 2.20
N ILE A 71 -12.15 1.29 0.94
CA ILE A 71 -12.04 2.70 0.57
C ILE A 71 -13.12 3.60 1.19
N SER A 72 -14.31 3.06 1.52
CA SER A 72 -15.40 3.86 2.10
C SER A 72 -15.15 4.29 3.54
N LYS A 73 -14.19 3.66 4.23
CA LYS A 73 -13.80 4.00 5.61
C LYS A 73 -12.68 5.04 5.67
N LEU A 74 -12.14 5.44 4.53
CA LEU A 74 -11.00 6.35 4.48
C LEU A 74 -11.46 7.82 4.47
N PRO A 75 -10.93 8.67 5.36
CA PRO A 75 -11.46 10.02 5.60
C PRO A 75 -10.97 11.08 4.61
N LYS A 76 -10.20 10.70 3.57
CA LYS A 76 -9.56 11.64 2.63
C LYS A 76 -9.97 11.35 1.19
N PRO A 77 -9.98 12.35 0.31
CA PRO A 77 -10.17 12.14 -1.13
C PRO A 77 -9.19 11.10 -1.67
N ILE A 78 -9.67 10.20 -2.53
CA ILE A 78 -8.89 9.11 -3.12
C ILE A 78 -8.95 9.21 -4.64
N LEU A 79 -7.78 9.29 -5.27
CA LEU A 79 -7.62 9.05 -6.70
C LEU A 79 -7.36 7.56 -6.91
N VAL A 80 -8.25 6.88 -7.61
CA VAL A 80 -8.07 5.47 -7.97
C VAL A 80 -7.52 5.38 -9.38
N LEU A 81 -6.30 4.83 -9.49
CA LEU A 81 -5.63 4.57 -10.76
C LEU A 81 -5.73 3.07 -11.02
N HIS A 82 -6.41 2.70 -12.11
CA HIS A 82 -6.61 1.31 -12.49
C HIS A 82 -6.22 1.10 -13.96
N ASN A 83 -5.71 -0.10 -14.26
CA ASN A 83 -5.43 -0.58 -15.62
C ASN A 83 -6.17 -1.89 -15.86
#